data_AF-A0A927G678-F1
#
_entry.id   AF-A0A927G678-F1
#
_cell.length_a   1.000
_cell.length_b   1.000
_cell.length_c   1.000
_cell.angle_alpha   90.00
_cell.angle_beta   90.00
_cell.angle_gamma   90.00
#
_symmetry.space_group_name_H-M   'P 1'
#
loop_
_entity.id
_entity.type
_entity.pdbx_description
1 polymer ?
#
loop_
_entity_poly.entity_id
_entity_poly.type
_entity_poly.pdbx_seq_one_letter_code
_entity_poly.pdbx_strand_id
1 'polypeptide(L)'
;MTVSRLVYTVEIVGTDYRVSPEEGMVTLDESWTPYAQAGVTIPLPSDPAILDALDPRLGARVRITMSQRFGSAFTIADLTAGSGSSTAAWTADLNGAPLSEWTGRYSSPFNSTGSRASRTRRLDLGVRARSVNYERGTVDIDLASDEALLLDLARVDTTTAFPVTSTVYGAVALVLSAIGATAALEVPDAALEADSAGWEPGQVAWDYVKPLVDAAGMRLYCDEGRDWHLTKPLYPTGQALTFSGSNAKFLQDDISRDEQWFDAVVVTYRWTNSAGDEQVRYDTAQDGEATRVKSLTYDRRYPGPGGARSILDRARGRGRIESILSVANPEATPGQALTVNLDDAPIQTGITTNVSWNFGADEMRVRSRDLTDTPESAWVLMPLGWAWEDIPEGMSWDELEWTNEEEEG
;
A
#
# COMPACT_ATOMS: atom_id res chain seq x y z
N MET A 1 -14.60 21.17 12.00
CA MET A 1 -13.99 19.89 12.39
C MET A 1 -14.99 18.77 12.14
N THR A 2 -14.67 17.82 11.26
CA THR A 2 -15.56 16.68 11.00
C THR A 2 -15.36 15.63 12.10
N VAL A 3 -16.37 15.41 12.92
CA VAL A 3 -16.41 14.30 13.88
C VAL A 3 -16.60 13.01 13.10
N SER A 4 -15.70 12.06 13.30
CA SER A 4 -15.81 10.70 12.76
C SER A 4 -15.42 9.71 13.86
N ARG A 5 -15.90 8.48 13.77
CA ARG A 5 -15.53 7.39 14.66
C ARG A 5 -14.82 6.33 13.87
N LEU A 6 -13.62 5.96 14.30
CA LEU A 6 -12.90 4.82 13.77
C LEU A 6 -13.30 3.56 14.52
N VAL A 7 -13.50 2.47 13.77
CA VAL A 7 -13.86 1.16 14.30
C VAL A 7 -12.96 0.13 13.64
N TYR A 8 -12.26 -0.62 14.48
CA TYR A 8 -11.39 -1.71 14.06
C TYR A 8 -12.01 -3.05 14.46
N THR A 9 -11.92 -4.02 13.58
CA THR A 9 -12.40 -5.39 13.84
C THR A 9 -11.40 -6.38 13.28
N VAL A 10 -11.06 -7.37 14.10
CA VAL A 10 -10.24 -8.53 13.75
C VAL A 10 -11.16 -9.74 13.65
N GLU A 11 -11.13 -10.41 12.51
CA GLU A 11 -11.87 -11.65 12.23
C GLU A 11 -10.88 -12.78 11.94
N ILE A 12 -11.05 -13.92 12.59
CA ILE A 12 -10.22 -15.10 12.34
C ILE A 12 -10.90 -15.93 11.25
N VAL A 13 -10.28 -15.97 10.07
CA VAL A 13 -10.89 -16.56 8.86
C VAL A 13 -11.14 -18.06 9.07
N GLY A 14 -12.33 -18.53 8.69
CA GLY A 14 -12.76 -19.92 8.92
C GLY A 14 -13.43 -20.15 10.27
N THR A 15 -13.62 -19.09 11.07
CA THR A 15 -14.37 -19.11 12.34
C THR A 15 -15.40 -17.98 12.36
N ASP A 16 -16.30 -18.00 13.33
CA ASP A 16 -17.22 -16.88 13.62
C ASP A 16 -16.64 -15.87 14.63
N TYR A 17 -15.36 -16.02 15.01
CA TYR A 17 -14.74 -15.17 16.02
C TYR A 17 -14.36 -13.81 15.44
N ARG A 18 -15.01 -12.78 15.98
CA ARG A 18 -14.77 -11.37 15.65
C ARG A 18 -14.62 -10.56 16.91
N VAL A 19 -13.58 -9.73 16.98
CA VAL A 19 -13.27 -8.94 18.17
C VAL A 19 -12.69 -7.59 17.77
N SER A 20 -12.87 -6.59 18.65
CA SER A 20 -12.11 -5.34 18.53
C SER A 20 -10.72 -5.55 19.10
N PRO A 21 -9.65 -5.18 18.38
CA PRO A 21 -8.30 -5.24 18.93
C PRO A 21 -8.16 -4.26 20.09
N GLU A 22 -7.34 -4.60 21.09
CA GLU A 22 -6.99 -3.69 22.19
C GLU A 22 -5.98 -2.64 21.71
N GLU A 23 -5.02 -3.09 20.93
CA GLU A 23 -4.02 -2.26 20.25
C GLU A 23 -3.61 -2.92 18.93
N GLY A 24 -2.97 -2.15 18.07
CA GLY A 24 -2.43 -2.69 16.84
C GLY A 24 -1.93 -1.63 15.88
N MET A 25 -1.12 -2.09 14.93
CA MET A 25 -0.59 -1.29 13.86
C MET A 25 -0.68 -2.06 12.55
N VAL A 26 -1.15 -1.40 11.50
CA VAL A 26 -1.07 -1.89 10.12
C VAL A 26 -0.14 -0.97 9.35
N THR A 27 0.71 -1.52 8.51
CA THR A 27 1.59 -0.76 7.62
C THR A 27 1.54 -1.34 6.22
N LEU A 28 1.30 -0.47 5.24
CA LEU A 28 1.51 -0.73 3.82
C LEU A 28 2.73 0.08 3.40
N ASP A 29 3.71 -0.58 2.81
CA ASP A 29 4.95 0.07 2.38
C ASP A 29 5.40 -0.48 1.03
N GLU A 30 5.48 0.39 0.04
CA GLU A 30 5.86 -0.01 -1.32
C GLU A 30 7.29 -0.57 -1.43
N SER A 31 8.15 -0.21 -0.48
CA SER A 31 9.55 -0.60 -0.43
C SER A 31 9.78 -1.90 0.33
N TRP A 32 8.75 -2.41 1.01
CA TRP A 32 8.83 -3.65 1.77
C TRP A 32 8.44 -4.86 0.94
N THR A 33 8.94 -6.00 1.38
CA THR A 33 8.37 -7.30 1.05
C THR A 33 8.38 -8.10 2.36
N PRO A 34 7.22 -8.52 2.89
CA PRO A 34 5.86 -8.36 2.36
C PRO A 34 5.37 -6.90 2.31
N TYR A 35 4.50 -6.57 1.34
CA TYR A 35 3.95 -5.22 1.10
C TYR A 35 3.09 -4.73 2.26
N ALA A 36 2.21 -5.59 2.77
CA ALA A 36 1.37 -5.31 3.93
C ALA A 36 1.87 -6.11 5.14
N GLN A 37 2.04 -5.44 6.27
CA GLN A 37 2.38 -6.08 7.54
C GLN A 37 1.51 -5.48 8.65
N ALA A 38 1.17 -6.29 9.66
CA ALA A 38 0.44 -5.80 10.82
C ALA A 38 0.83 -6.55 12.09
N GLY A 39 0.77 -5.85 13.21
CA GLY A 39 0.83 -6.43 14.55
C GLY A 39 -0.43 -6.04 15.30
N VAL A 40 -1.18 -7.01 15.81
CA VAL A 40 -2.43 -6.75 16.54
C VAL A 40 -2.48 -7.54 17.84
N THR A 41 -3.00 -6.92 18.88
CA THR A 41 -3.25 -7.56 20.17
C THR A 41 -4.75 -7.67 20.37
N ILE A 42 -5.22 -8.90 20.60
CA ILE A 42 -6.63 -9.19 20.86
C ILE A 42 -6.82 -9.80 22.26
N PRO A 43 -8.02 -9.68 22.85
CA PRO A 43 -8.36 -10.44 24.06
C PRO A 43 -8.22 -11.94 23.84
N LEU A 44 -7.78 -12.68 24.85
CA LEU A 44 -7.65 -14.13 24.81
C LEU A 44 -9.03 -14.77 24.53
N PRO A 45 -9.20 -15.51 23.43
CA PRO A 45 -10.43 -16.22 23.16
C PRO A 45 -10.73 -17.24 24.27
N SER A 46 -11.99 -17.29 24.73
CA SER A 46 -12.42 -18.28 25.73
C SER A 46 -12.51 -19.70 25.16
N ASP A 47 -12.64 -19.85 23.84
CA ASP A 47 -12.67 -21.12 23.14
C ASP A 47 -11.27 -21.49 22.61
N PRO A 48 -10.66 -22.60 23.09
CA PRO A 48 -9.36 -23.07 22.62
C PRO A 48 -9.30 -23.34 21.11
N ALA A 49 -10.42 -23.71 20.48
CA ALA A 49 -10.44 -23.98 19.04
C ALA A 49 -10.08 -22.73 18.20
N ILE A 50 -10.32 -21.54 18.74
CA ILE A 50 -9.92 -20.28 18.11
C ILE A 50 -8.39 -20.09 18.14
N LEU A 51 -7.74 -20.53 19.22
CA LEU A 51 -6.28 -20.54 19.27
C LEU A 51 -5.72 -21.58 18.30
N ASP A 52 -6.36 -22.74 18.12
CA ASP A 52 -5.92 -23.69 17.10
C ASP A 52 -6.08 -23.12 15.67
N ALA A 53 -7.15 -22.37 15.43
CA ALA A 53 -7.39 -21.69 14.13
C ALA A 53 -6.39 -20.57 13.82
N LEU A 54 -5.69 -20.05 14.82
CA LEU A 54 -4.63 -19.04 14.66
C LEU A 54 -3.23 -19.65 14.46
N ASP A 55 -3.09 -20.97 14.28
CA ASP A 55 -1.77 -21.60 14.15
C ASP A 55 -1.12 -21.23 12.80
N PRO A 56 0.00 -20.47 12.79
CA PRO A 56 0.66 -20.06 11.54
C PRO A 56 1.11 -21.25 10.69
N ARG A 57 1.36 -22.41 11.29
CA ARG A 57 1.80 -23.63 10.58
C ARG A 57 0.71 -24.24 9.69
N LEU A 58 -0.55 -23.88 9.94
CA LEU A 58 -1.71 -24.34 9.17
C LEU A 58 -2.13 -23.33 8.10
N GLY A 59 -1.35 -22.27 7.88
CA GLY A 59 -1.74 -21.19 6.96
C GLY A 59 -2.91 -20.35 7.47
N ALA A 60 -3.02 -20.20 8.80
CA ALA A 60 -4.05 -19.38 9.45
C ALA A 60 -4.08 -17.96 8.87
N ARG A 61 -5.28 -17.37 8.78
CA ARG A 61 -5.49 -16.02 8.24
C ARG A 61 -6.35 -15.18 9.16
N VAL A 62 -6.09 -13.89 9.14
CA VAL A 62 -6.82 -12.88 9.89
C VAL A 62 -7.28 -11.79 8.93
N ARG A 63 -8.56 -11.44 9.01
CA ARG A 63 -9.13 -10.29 8.32
C ARG A 63 -9.24 -9.11 9.27
N ILE A 64 -8.53 -8.03 8.96
CA ILE A 64 -8.66 -6.75 9.65
C ILE A 64 -9.62 -5.87 8.86
N THR A 65 -10.62 -5.30 9.52
CA THR A 65 -11.51 -4.28 8.95
C THR A 65 -11.31 -2.96 9.69
N MET A 66 -10.96 -1.91 8.95
CA MET A 66 -10.88 -0.53 9.44
C MET A 66 -12.05 0.25 8.86
N SER A 67 -12.88 0.86 9.69
CA SER A 67 -14.05 1.61 9.25
C SER A 67 -14.07 3.00 9.86
N GLN A 68 -14.07 4.03 9.02
CA GLN A 68 -14.32 5.41 9.43
C GLN A 68 -15.80 5.73 9.22
N ARG A 69 -16.52 5.94 10.31
CA ARG A 69 -17.96 6.23 10.33
C ARG A 69 -18.20 7.70 10.59
N PHE A 70 -19.09 8.31 9.79
CA PHE A 70 -19.48 9.73 9.93
C PHE A 70 -20.86 9.91 10.58
N GLY A 71 -21.46 8.81 11.03
CA GLY A 71 -22.73 8.77 11.73
C GLY A 71 -23.02 7.37 12.25
N SER A 72 -24.11 7.25 13.00
CA SER A 72 -24.69 5.94 13.35
C SER A 72 -25.85 5.62 12.42
N ALA A 73 -25.87 4.40 11.90
CA ALA A 73 -27.07 3.87 11.27
C ALA A 73 -28.17 3.70 12.32
N PHE A 74 -29.41 4.03 11.96
CA PHE A 74 -30.56 3.74 12.80
C PHE A 74 -30.74 2.22 12.90
N THR A 75 -31.03 1.73 14.10
CA THR A 75 -31.42 0.33 14.32
C THR A 75 -32.87 0.12 13.88
N ILE A 76 -33.28 -1.13 13.65
CA ILE A 76 -34.70 -1.44 13.36
C ILE A 76 -35.62 -0.89 14.46
N ALA A 77 -35.16 -0.86 15.72
CA ALA A 77 -35.91 -0.26 16.81
C ALA A 77 -36.07 1.26 16.63
N ASP A 78 -35.02 1.97 16.24
CA ASP A 78 -35.08 3.42 15.95
C ASP A 78 -36.02 3.71 14.78
N LEU A 79 -35.97 2.86 13.75
CA LEU A 79 -36.88 2.91 12.60
C LEU A 79 -38.34 2.69 13.03
N THR A 80 -38.57 1.69 13.89
CA THR A 80 -39.91 1.32 14.40
C THR A 80 -40.51 2.41 15.28
N ALA A 81 -39.68 3.08 16.09
CA ALA A 81 -40.07 4.21 16.92
C ALA A 81 -40.40 5.45 16.09
N GLY A 82 -39.63 5.74 15.03
CA GLY A 82 -39.82 6.93 14.19
C GLY A 82 -41.05 6.88 13.27
N SER A 83 -41.47 5.68 12.84
CA SER A 83 -42.51 5.51 11.82
C SER A 83 -43.86 5.00 12.35
N GLY A 84 -44.01 4.86 13.68
CA GLY A 84 -45.20 4.25 14.28
C GLY A 84 -45.39 2.77 13.96
N SER A 85 -44.30 2.01 13.76
CA SER A 85 -44.31 0.53 13.61
C SER A 85 -45.07 -0.05 12.40
N SER A 86 -45.50 0.76 11.43
CA SER A 86 -46.19 0.27 10.22
C SER A 86 -45.25 0.26 9.01
N THR A 87 -45.12 -0.90 8.35
CA THR A 87 -44.41 -1.01 7.06
C THR A 87 -45.06 -0.17 5.96
N ALA A 88 -46.38 0.05 6.03
CA ALA A 88 -47.08 0.93 5.09
C ALA A 88 -46.68 2.41 5.30
N ALA A 89 -46.53 2.83 6.56
CA ALA A 89 -46.09 4.19 6.90
C ALA A 89 -44.64 4.42 6.45
N TRP A 90 -43.78 3.40 6.62
CA TRP A 90 -42.46 3.36 5.99
C TRP A 90 -42.60 3.57 4.49
N THR A 91 -43.19 2.65 3.73
CA THR A 91 -43.24 2.75 2.26
C THR A 91 -43.88 4.04 1.74
N ALA A 92 -44.80 4.65 2.49
CA ALA A 92 -45.39 5.94 2.15
C ALA A 92 -44.45 7.12 2.39
N ASP A 93 -43.65 7.12 3.46
CA ASP A 93 -42.61 8.13 3.69
C ASP A 93 -41.54 8.12 2.59
N LEU A 94 -41.36 6.95 1.98
CA LEU A 94 -40.33 6.65 1.01
C LEU A 94 -40.69 7.00 -0.44
N ASN A 95 -41.91 7.52 -0.67
CA ASN A 95 -42.58 7.82 -1.94
C ASN A 95 -41.68 8.27 -3.13
N GLY A 96 -40.95 7.34 -3.73
CA GLY A 96 -40.04 7.61 -4.86
C GLY A 96 -38.78 8.43 -4.51
N ALA A 97 -38.48 8.64 -3.22
CA ALA A 97 -37.30 9.39 -2.80
C ALA A 97 -36.00 8.64 -3.19
N PRO A 98 -34.95 9.33 -3.67
CA PRO A 98 -33.69 8.70 -4.01
C PRO A 98 -33.00 8.15 -2.75
N LEU A 99 -32.30 7.01 -2.86
CA LEU A 99 -31.61 6.32 -1.75
C LEU A 99 -30.66 7.23 -0.93
N SER A 100 -30.14 8.31 -1.51
CA SER A 100 -29.34 9.30 -0.80
C SER A 100 -30.13 10.07 0.25
N GLU A 101 -31.38 10.45 -0.04
CA GLU A 101 -32.27 11.14 0.90
C GLU A 101 -32.61 10.23 2.09
N TRP A 102 -32.75 8.93 1.84
CA TRP A 102 -32.97 7.93 2.88
C TRP A 102 -31.79 7.82 3.83
N THR A 103 -30.58 7.79 3.27
CA THR A 103 -29.35 7.75 4.07
C THR A 103 -29.25 9.00 4.94
N GLY A 104 -29.62 10.18 4.41
CA GLY A 104 -29.70 11.42 5.18
C GLY A 104 -30.76 11.39 6.29
N ARG A 105 -31.94 10.80 6.03
CA ARG A 105 -33.07 10.75 6.97
C ARG A 105 -32.90 9.69 8.08
N TYR A 106 -32.23 8.58 7.78
CA TYR A 106 -32.10 7.42 8.67
C TYR A 106 -30.64 7.13 9.09
N SER A 107 -29.79 8.14 8.99
CA SER A 107 -28.51 8.17 9.72
C SER A 107 -28.53 9.32 10.70
N SER A 108 -27.88 9.14 11.84
CA SER A 108 -27.58 10.26 12.74
C SER A 108 -26.14 10.68 12.44
N PRO A 109 -25.93 11.67 11.55
CA PRO A 109 -24.57 12.12 11.27
C PRO A 109 -23.98 12.72 12.54
N PHE A 110 -22.69 12.48 12.76
CA PHE A 110 -21.98 13.11 13.88
C PHE A 110 -21.75 14.61 13.64
N ASN A 111 -21.99 15.08 12.41
CA ASN A 111 -21.78 16.46 11.97
C ASN A 111 -23.10 17.09 11.51
N SER A 112 -23.25 18.39 11.75
CA SER A 112 -24.38 19.19 11.26
C SER A 112 -24.39 19.36 9.74
N THR A 113 -23.24 19.17 9.08
CA THR A 113 -23.05 19.35 7.62
C THR A 113 -23.57 18.17 6.78
N GLY A 114 -24.39 17.29 7.35
CA GLY A 114 -25.00 16.16 6.66
C GLY A 114 -24.24 14.83 6.78
N SER A 115 -24.85 13.79 6.22
CA SER A 115 -24.32 12.42 6.24
C SER A 115 -23.26 12.22 5.16
N ARG A 116 -22.13 11.62 5.55
CA ARG A 116 -21.09 11.17 4.62
C ARG A 116 -21.06 9.64 4.63
N ALA A 117 -20.80 9.04 3.47
CA ALA A 117 -20.63 7.59 3.38
C ALA A 117 -19.47 7.14 4.29
N SER A 118 -19.67 6.04 5.00
CA SER A 118 -18.59 5.44 5.79
C SER A 118 -17.54 4.85 4.87
N ARG A 119 -16.27 5.03 5.22
CA ARG A 119 -15.14 4.48 4.48
C ARG A 119 -14.67 3.21 5.15
N THR A 120 -14.40 2.17 4.38
CA THR A 120 -14.00 0.88 4.93
C THR A 120 -12.86 0.29 4.12
N ARG A 121 -11.82 -0.18 4.80
CA ARG A 121 -10.76 -1.00 4.22
C ARG A 121 -10.72 -2.34 4.90
N ARG A 122 -10.48 -3.39 4.12
CA ARG A 122 -10.31 -4.76 4.60
C ARG A 122 -8.95 -5.26 4.18
N LEU A 123 -8.24 -5.90 5.10
CA LEU A 123 -6.97 -6.55 4.86
C LEU A 123 -7.12 -8.01 5.22
N ASP A 124 -6.81 -8.91 4.30
CA ASP A 124 -6.84 -10.36 4.53
C ASP A 124 -5.38 -10.86 4.55
N LEU A 125 -4.82 -11.01 5.75
CA LEU A 125 -3.39 -11.26 5.96
C LEU A 125 -3.15 -12.66 6.55
N GLY A 126 -2.02 -13.27 6.19
CA GLY A 126 -1.58 -14.54 6.75
C GLY A 126 -0.91 -14.34 8.12
N VAL A 127 -1.17 -15.25 9.07
CA VAL A 127 -0.53 -15.25 10.39
C VAL A 127 0.92 -15.70 10.25
N ARG A 128 1.85 -14.87 10.72
CA ARG A 128 3.29 -15.14 10.74
C ARG A 128 3.76 -15.64 12.09
N ALA A 129 3.26 -15.03 13.16
CA ALA A 129 3.54 -15.46 14.51
C ALA A 129 2.33 -15.20 15.42
N ARG A 130 2.26 -15.97 16.50
CA ARG A 130 1.30 -15.79 17.58
C ARG A 130 1.99 -15.97 18.92
N SER A 131 1.75 -15.04 19.84
CA SER A 131 2.14 -15.15 21.26
C SER A 131 0.91 -15.08 22.15
N VAL A 132 0.78 -16.00 23.11
CA VAL A 132 -0.37 -16.05 24.04
C VAL A 132 0.10 -15.66 25.43
N ASN A 133 -0.48 -14.61 25.99
CA ASN A 133 -0.20 -14.16 27.35
C ASN A 133 -1.39 -14.48 28.27
N TYR A 134 -1.31 -15.59 29.00
CA TYR A 134 -2.36 -16.03 29.92
C TYR A 134 -2.52 -15.14 31.16
N GLU A 135 -1.46 -14.42 31.58
CA GLU A 135 -1.53 -13.53 32.74
C GLU A 135 -2.29 -12.24 32.40
N ARG A 136 -2.02 -11.66 31.22
CA ARG A 136 -2.73 -10.49 30.72
C ARG A 136 -4.07 -10.82 30.07
N GLY A 137 -4.29 -12.09 29.71
CA GLY A 137 -5.47 -12.52 28.98
C GLY A 137 -5.50 -11.95 27.56
N THR A 138 -4.35 -11.91 26.87
CA THR A 138 -4.22 -11.36 25.52
C THR A 138 -3.50 -12.31 24.56
N VAL A 139 -3.65 -12.06 23.26
CA VAL A 139 -2.93 -12.74 22.18
C VAL A 139 -2.36 -11.70 21.23
N ASP A 140 -1.05 -11.72 21.04
CA ASP A 140 -0.34 -10.89 20.06
C ASP A 140 -0.19 -11.69 18.76
N ILE A 141 -0.50 -11.06 17.62
CA ILE A 141 -0.53 -11.69 16.30
C ILE A 141 0.24 -10.83 15.32
N ASP A 142 1.29 -11.40 14.72
CA ASP A 142 2.02 -10.80 13.60
C ASP A 142 1.46 -11.33 12.28
N LEU A 143 1.22 -10.43 11.34
CA LEU A 143 0.50 -10.67 10.09
C LEU A 143 1.28 -10.11 8.90
N ALA A 144 1.16 -10.75 7.74
CA ALA A 144 1.73 -10.26 6.50
C ALA A 144 0.90 -10.64 5.25
N SER A 145 1.10 -9.92 4.16
CA SER A 145 0.53 -10.26 2.83
C SER A 145 1.16 -11.52 2.22
N ASP A 146 0.56 -12.03 1.15
CA ASP A 146 0.86 -13.37 0.60
C ASP A 146 2.27 -13.47 -0.03
N GLU A 147 3.06 -12.39 -0.16
CA GLU A 147 4.49 -12.49 -0.47
C GLU A 147 5.26 -13.30 0.57
N ALA A 148 4.78 -13.32 1.81
CA ALA A 148 5.34 -14.18 2.85
C ALA A 148 5.32 -15.68 2.46
N LEU A 149 4.35 -16.12 1.66
CA LEU A 149 4.30 -17.49 1.15
C LEU A 149 5.45 -17.77 0.18
N LEU A 150 5.82 -16.80 -0.66
CA LEU A 150 6.98 -16.94 -1.56
C LEU A 150 8.31 -16.80 -0.84
N LEU A 151 8.36 -16.08 0.28
CA LEU A 151 9.54 -16.00 1.16
C LEU A 151 9.79 -17.32 1.90
N ASP A 152 8.73 -18.09 2.21
CA ASP A 152 8.85 -19.39 2.86
C ASP A 152 9.02 -20.55 1.87
N LEU A 153 8.57 -20.38 0.62
CA LEU A 153 8.60 -21.42 -0.39
C LEU A 153 10.00 -21.58 -0.98
N ALA A 154 10.69 -22.65 -0.60
CA ALA A 154 11.91 -23.10 -1.29
C ALA A 154 11.60 -24.24 -2.25
N ARG A 155 12.35 -24.31 -3.36
CA ARG A 155 12.25 -25.43 -4.30
C ARG A 155 12.78 -26.72 -3.66
N VAL A 156 11.92 -27.73 -3.50
CA VAL A 156 12.32 -29.03 -2.89
C VAL A 156 12.71 -30.11 -3.91
N ASP A 157 12.60 -29.81 -5.21
CA ASP A 157 12.95 -30.75 -6.28
C ASP A 157 14.47 -30.90 -6.46
N THR A 158 14.90 -32.04 -7.02
CA THR A 158 16.32 -32.29 -7.35
C THR A 158 16.77 -31.69 -8.69
N THR A 159 15.84 -31.12 -9.45
CA THR A 159 16.11 -30.53 -10.77
C THR A 159 15.66 -29.08 -10.81
N THR A 160 16.40 -28.24 -11.55
CA THR A 160 16.02 -26.87 -11.87
C THR A 160 14.66 -26.84 -12.58
N ALA A 161 13.76 -25.94 -12.18
CA ALA A 161 12.55 -25.65 -12.97
C ALA A 161 12.82 -24.46 -13.89
N PHE A 162 12.24 -24.53 -15.08
CA PHE A 162 12.26 -23.44 -16.03
C PHE A 162 10.84 -22.96 -16.29
N PRO A 163 10.63 -21.66 -16.49
CA PRO A 163 9.35 -21.14 -16.93
C PRO A 163 9.03 -21.66 -18.33
N VAL A 164 7.73 -21.76 -18.65
CA VAL A 164 7.26 -22.20 -19.98
C VAL A 164 7.74 -21.25 -21.08
N THR A 165 7.80 -19.96 -20.78
CA THR A 165 8.36 -18.92 -21.64
C THR A 165 9.59 -18.31 -20.96
N SER A 166 10.64 -18.00 -21.73
CA SER A 166 11.83 -17.31 -21.23
C SER A 166 11.59 -15.81 -21.03
N THR A 167 10.54 -15.48 -20.28
CA THR A 167 10.09 -14.11 -20.02
C THR A 167 9.77 -13.92 -18.54
N VAL A 168 9.73 -12.66 -18.08
CA VAL A 168 9.41 -12.32 -16.69
C VAL A 168 8.03 -12.88 -16.33
N TYR A 169 7.07 -12.84 -17.25
CA TYR A 169 5.73 -13.40 -17.01
C TYR A 169 5.79 -14.91 -16.78
N GLY A 170 6.60 -15.62 -17.57
CA GLY A 170 6.82 -17.04 -17.40
C GLY A 170 7.41 -17.36 -16.01
N ALA A 171 8.40 -16.60 -15.56
CA ALA A 171 9.02 -16.79 -14.24
C ALA A 171 8.08 -16.48 -13.08
N VAL A 172 7.30 -15.39 -13.17
CA VAL A 172 6.28 -15.02 -12.17
C VAL A 172 5.17 -16.07 -12.13
N ALA A 173 4.67 -16.51 -13.28
CA ALA A 173 3.65 -17.57 -13.35
C ALA A 173 4.16 -18.89 -12.75
N LEU A 174 5.42 -19.25 -13.01
CA LEU A 174 6.05 -20.44 -12.43
C LEU A 174 5.98 -20.42 -10.90
N VAL A 175 6.44 -19.34 -10.24
CA VAL A 175 6.45 -19.27 -8.77
C VAL A 175 5.07 -19.11 -8.16
N LEU A 176 4.19 -18.32 -8.77
CA LEU A 176 2.83 -18.11 -8.24
C LEU A 176 1.98 -19.37 -8.36
N SER A 177 2.15 -20.15 -9.42
CA SER A 177 1.43 -21.43 -9.58
C SER A 177 1.75 -22.42 -8.45
N ALA A 178 2.96 -22.35 -7.88
CA ALA A 178 3.37 -23.21 -6.77
C ALA A 178 2.64 -22.89 -5.45
N ILE A 179 2.07 -21.70 -5.31
CA ILE A 179 1.19 -21.32 -4.18
C ILE A 179 -0.29 -21.20 -4.60
N GLY A 180 -0.65 -21.63 -5.82
CA GLY A 180 -2.01 -21.54 -6.34
C GLY A 180 -2.50 -20.12 -6.63
N ALA A 181 -1.59 -19.18 -6.90
CA ALA A 181 -1.90 -17.79 -7.20
C ALA A 181 -1.61 -17.42 -8.67
N THR A 182 -2.12 -16.26 -9.10
CA THR A 182 -1.86 -15.65 -10.41
C THR A 182 -1.76 -14.14 -10.25
N ALA A 183 -0.91 -13.47 -11.04
CA ALA A 183 -0.81 -12.02 -11.03
C ALA A 183 -1.63 -11.35 -12.15
N ALA A 184 -2.21 -10.19 -11.84
CA ALA A 184 -2.62 -9.22 -12.83
C ALA A 184 -1.39 -8.63 -13.53
N LEU A 185 -1.40 -8.64 -14.85
CA LEU A 185 -0.29 -8.22 -15.70
C LEU A 185 -0.60 -6.82 -16.26
N GLU A 186 0.03 -5.79 -15.68
CA GLU A 186 -0.30 -4.38 -15.98
C GLU A 186 0.78 -3.67 -16.81
N VAL A 187 1.76 -4.43 -17.30
CA VAL A 187 2.90 -3.93 -18.07
C VAL A 187 3.11 -4.75 -19.35
N PRO A 188 4.03 -4.35 -20.24
CA PRO A 188 4.55 -5.25 -21.27
C PRO A 188 5.49 -6.28 -20.65
N ASP A 189 5.51 -7.51 -21.17
CA ASP A 189 6.45 -8.55 -20.75
C ASP A 189 7.90 -8.20 -21.15
N ALA A 190 8.87 -8.82 -20.48
CA ALA A 190 10.29 -8.66 -20.76
C ALA A 190 10.98 -10.02 -20.90
N ALA A 191 11.94 -10.11 -21.81
CA ALA A 191 12.73 -11.33 -22.01
C ALA A 191 13.69 -11.55 -20.83
N LEU A 192 13.95 -12.82 -20.50
CA LEU A 192 14.94 -13.21 -19.50
C LEU A 192 16.27 -13.59 -20.16
N GLU A 193 17.36 -13.35 -19.44
CA GLU A 193 18.65 -13.96 -19.77
C GLU A 193 18.55 -15.48 -19.56
N ALA A 194 18.98 -16.26 -20.56
CA ALA A 194 18.78 -17.70 -20.59
C ALA A 194 19.33 -18.42 -19.33
N ASP A 195 20.49 -17.99 -18.84
CA ASP A 195 21.15 -18.58 -17.67
C ASP A 195 20.44 -18.26 -16.34
N SER A 196 19.61 -17.21 -16.33
CA SER A 196 18.89 -16.72 -15.14
C SER A 196 17.47 -17.27 -15.00
N ALA A 197 16.94 -17.91 -16.05
CA ALA A 197 15.56 -18.41 -16.09
C ALA A 197 15.32 -19.66 -15.23
N GLY A 198 16.35 -20.28 -14.68
CA GLY A 198 16.22 -21.49 -13.87
C GLY A 198 15.96 -21.19 -12.39
N TRP A 199 14.87 -21.73 -11.83
CA TRP A 199 14.65 -21.79 -10.39
C TRP A 199 15.34 -23.04 -9.83
N GLU A 200 16.39 -22.85 -9.03
CA GLU A 200 17.29 -23.93 -8.61
C GLU A 200 16.79 -24.68 -7.36
N PRO A 201 17.14 -25.98 -7.20
CA PRO A 201 16.91 -26.72 -5.97
C PRO A 201 17.38 -25.97 -4.71
N GLY A 202 16.53 -25.92 -3.69
CA GLY A 202 16.76 -25.22 -2.42
C GLY A 202 16.62 -23.70 -2.47
N GLN A 203 16.47 -23.09 -3.66
CA GLN A 203 16.32 -21.65 -3.78
C GLN A 203 14.92 -21.20 -3.34
N VAL A 204 14.85 -20.15 -2.51
CA VAL A 204 13.60 -19.50 -2.13
C VAL A 204 12.96 -18.85 -3.36
N ALA A 205 11.63 -19.01 -3.53
CA ALA A 205 10.88 -18.56 -4.69
C ALA A 205 11.00 -17.04 -4.87
N TRP A 206 10.91 -16.28 -3.76
CA TRP A 206 11.11 -14.83 -3.80
C TRP A 206 12.52 -14.44 -4.24
N ASP A 207 13.55 -15.10 -3.72
CA ASP A 207 14.96 -14.85 -4.08
C ASP A 207 15.26 -15.17 -5.54
N TYR A 208 14.50 -16.09 -6.13
CA TYR A 208 14.54 -16.40 -7.56
C TYR A 208 13.84 -15.30 -8.39
N VAL A 209 12.58 -14.97 -8.09
CA VAL A 209 11.76 -14.12 -8.98
C VAL A 209 12.06 -12.63 -8.83
N LYS A 210 12.34 -12.16 -7.60
CA LYS A 210 12.50 -10.72 -7.30
C LYS A 210 13.61 -10.06 -8.11
N PRO A 211 14.80 -10.67 -8.29
CA PRO A 211 15.88 -10.06 -9.09
C PRO A 211 15.52 -9.94 -10.57
N LEU A 212 14.77 -10.91 -11.12
CA LEU A 212 14.33 -10.89 -12.51
C LEU A 212 13.33 -9.75 -12.74
N VAL A 213 12.37 -9.61 -11.83
CA VAL A 213 11.38 -8.52 -11.84
C VAL A 213 12.06 -7.15 -11.68
N ASP A 214 13.00 -7.03 -10.74
CA ASP A 214 13.75 -5.78 -10.52
C ASP A 214 14.62 -5.40 -11.74
N ALA A 215 15.27 -6.37 -12.38
CA ALA A 215 16.09 -6.14 -13.58
C ALA A 215 15.24 -5.63 -14.75
N ALA A 216 14.02 -6.16 -14.90
CA ALA A 216 13.06 -5.70 -15.89
C ALA A 216 12.42 -4.32 -15.56
N GLY A 217 12.81 -3.69 -14.44
CA GLY A 217 12.21 -2.42 -14.00
C GLY A 217 10.72 -2.57 -13.68
N MET A 218 10.31 -3.74 -13.19
CA MET A 218 8.95 -4.07 -12.78
C MET A 218 8.86 -4.20 -11.26
N ARG A 219 7.64 -4.32 -10.75
CA ARG A 219 7.34 -4.57 -9.34
C ARG A 219 6.31 -5.70 -9.25
N LEU A 220 6.64 -6.73 -8.47
CA LEU A 220 5.72 -7.79 -8.08
C LEU A 220 5.35 -7.56 -6.60
N TYR A 221 4.06 -7.55 -6.29
CA TYR A 221 3.57 -7.47 -4.92
C TYR A 221 2.18 -8.12 -4.80
N CYS A 222 1.76 -8.40 -3.58
CA CYS A 222 0.42 -8.85 -3.24
C CYS A 222 -0.25 -7.80 -2.36
N ASP A 223 -1.41 -7.31 -2.79
CA ASP A 223 -2.14 -6.30 -2.04
C ASP A 223 -2.84 -6.88 -0.80
N GLU A 224 -3.51 -6.03 -0.03
CA GLU A 224 -4.25 -6.47 1.16
C GLU A 224 -5.51 -7.31 0.84
N GLY A 225 -5.95 -7.33 -0.42
CA GLY A 225 -7.05 -8.14 -0.94
C GLY A 225 -6.62 -9.54 -1.37
N ARG A 226 -5.32 -9.84 -1.33
CA ARG A 226 -4.67 -11.05 -1.83
C ARG A 226 -4.56 -11.11 -3.36
N ASP A 227 -4.74 -9.98 -4.02
CA ASP A 227 -4.55 -9.86 -5.45
C ASP A 227 -3.06 -9.60 -5.72
N TRP A 228 -2.50 -10.38 -6.64
CA TRP A 228 -1.09 -10.25 -7.04
C TRP A 228 -1.00 -9.30 -8.24
N HIS A 229 -0.03 -8.40 -8.19
CA HIS A 229 0.15 -7.38 -9.22
C HIS A 229 1.58 -7.42 -9.74
N LEU A 230 1.73 -7.44 -11.07
CA LEU A 230 3.00 -7.19 -11.75
C LEU A 230 2.88 -5.89 -12.55
N THR A 231 3.51 -4.84 -12.03
CA THR A 231 3.32 -3.46 -12.50
C THR A 231 4.66 -2.77 -12.76
N LYS A 232 4.63 -1.55 -13.30
CA LYS A 232 5.79 -0.66 -13.24
C LYS A 232 5.92 -0.13 -11.80
N PRO A 233 7.13 0.25 -11.34
CA PRO A 233 7.31 1.01 -10.12
C PRO A 233 6.44 2.29 -10.15
N LEU A 234 5.28 2.17 -9.51
CA LEU A 234 4.21 3.12 -9.20
C LEU A 234 4.02 4.34 -10.12
N TYR A 235 2.89 4.31 -10.82
CA TYR A 235 2.14 5.50 -11.20
C TYR A 235 1.21 5.92 -10.04
N PRO A 236 0.87 7.22 -9.93
CA PRO A 236 -0.16 7.67 -9.01
C PRO A 236 -1.46 6.90 -9.24
N THR A 237 -2.00 6.26 -8.20
CA THR A 237 -3.31 5.60 -8.26
C THR A 237 -4.26 6.14 -7.19
N GLY A 238 -5.56 6.09 -7.47
CA GLY A 238 -6.59 6.54 -6.54
C GLY A 238 -6.69 8.06 -6.37
N GLN A 239 -7.46 8.48 -5.37
CA GLN A 239 -7.63 9.89 -5.02
C GLN A 239 -6.37 10.43 -4.34
N ALA A 240 -5.95 11.64 -4.70
CA ALA A 240 -4.83 12.30 -4.05
C ALA A 240 -5.08 12.53 -2.54
N LEU A 241 -4.03 12.38 -1.74
CA LEU A 241 -4.03 12.74 -0.34
C LEU A 241 -3.56 14.20 -0.19
N THR A 242 -4.40 15.04 0.40
CA THR A 242 -4.06 16.44 0.65
C THR A 242 -3.93 16.68 2.15
N PHE A 243 -2.77 17.18 2.56
CA PHE A 243 -2.50 17.57 3.94
C PHE A 243 -2.26 19.08 4.04
N SER A 244 -2.73 19.66 5.13
CA SER A 244 -2.45 21.05 5.51
C SER A 244 -2.35 21.19 7.02
N GLY A 245 -1.97 22.39 7.50
CA GLY A 245 -1.91 22.68 8.94
C GLY A 245 -3.24 22.44 9.68
N SER A 246 -4.36 22.36 8.96
CA SER A 246 -5.68 22.11 9.53
C SER A 246 -6.01 20.62 9.78
N ASN A 247 -5.36 19.70 9.06
CA ASN A 247 -5.69 18.27 9.11
C ASN A 247 -4.50 17.35 9.48
N ALA A 248 -3.27 17.87 9.42
CA ALA A 248 -2.09 17.22 9.95
C ALA A 248 -1.94 17.55 11.45
N LYS A 249 -1.69 16.53 12.26
CA LYS A 249 -1.29 16.68 13.67
C LYS A 249 0.19 17.03 13.80
N PHE A 250 1.00 16.47 12.90
CA PHE A 250 2.44 16.67 12.85
C PHE A 250 2.91 16.51 11.42
N LEU A 251 3.89 17.33 11.02
CA LEU A 251 4.52 17.27 9.71
C LEU A 251 6.01 17.53 9.89
N GLN A 252 6.83 16.71 9.23
CA GLN A 252 8.28 16.80 9.29
C GLN A 252 8.89 16.56 7.91
N ASP A 253 9.62 17.56 7.42
CA ASP A 253 10.42 17.52 6.20
C ASP A 253 11.87 17.14 6.53
N ASP A 254 12.30 15.96 6.10
CA ASP A 254 13.67 15.47 6.29
C ASP A 254 14.41 15.46 4.94
N ILE A 255 15.46 16.29 4.81
CA ILE A 255 16.39 16.30 3.68
C ILE A 255 17.76 15.86 4.19
N SER A 256 18.27 14.73 3.69
CA SER A 256 19.56 14.20 4.13
C SER A 256 20.39 13.68 2.96
N ARG A 257 21.64 14.14 2.89
CA ARG A 257 22.65 13.55 1.99
C ARG A 257 23.32 12.33 2.61
N ASP A 258 23.25 12.16 3.93
CA ASP A 258 24.07 11.20 4.65
C ASP A 258 23.45 9.81 4.72
N GLU A 259 22.13 9.70 4.66
CA GLU A 259 21.44 8.43 4.82
C GLU A 259 21.38 7.61 3.53
N GLN A 260 20.37 7.87 2.69
CA GLN A 260 20.00 6.99 1.58
C GLN A 260 20.25 7.57 0.19
N TRP A 261 20.84 8.76 0.11
CA TRP A 261 21.10 9.42 -1.16
C TRP A 261 22.40 8.91 -1.81
N PHE A 262 22.32 8.56 -3.08
CA PHE A 262 23.44 8.27 -3.98
C PHE A 262 23.00 8.53 -5.42
N ASP A 263 23.92 8.95 -6.28
CA ASP A 263 23.69 9.31 -7.67
C ASP A 263 24.26 8.29 -8.67
N ALA A 264 24.91 7.25 -8.14
CA ALA A 264 25.39 6.12 -8.91
C ALA A 264 25.31 4.81 -8.11
N VAL A 265 25.08 3.72 -8.82
CA VAL A 265 25.01 2.36 -8.28
C VAL A 265 25.86 1.43 -9.13
N VAL A 266 26.66 0.60 -8.48
CA VAL A 266 27.40 -0.50 -9.10
C VAL A 266 27.03 -1.79 -8.39
N VAL A 267 26.45 -2.74 -9.12
CA VAL A 267 26.12 -4.06 -8.62
C VAL A 267 27.06 -5.08 -9.24
N THR A 268 27.74 -5.85 -8.41
CA THR A 268 28.60 -6.96 -8.83
C THR A 268 27.88 -8.28 -8.58
N TYR A 269 27.72 -9.09 -9.62
CA TYR A 269 27.15 -10.43 -9.53
C TYR A 269 28.27 -11.46 -9.67
N ARG A 270 28.31 -12.42 -8.76
CA ARG A 270 29.28 -13.51 -8.73
C ARG A 270 28.54 -14.85 -8.66
N TRP A 271 28.88 -15.79 -9.53
CA TRP A 271 28.32 -17.14 -9.47
C TRP A 271 29.22 -18.14 -10.17
N THR A 272 28.99 -19.42 -9.89
CA THR A 272 29.64 -20.53 -10.60
C THR A 272 28.68 -21.07 -11.65
N ASN A 273 29.11 -21.19 -12.90
CA ASN A 273 28.28 -21.74 -13.98
C ASN A 273 28.18 -23.28 -13.89
N SER A 274 27.41 -23.90 -14.79
CA SER A 274 27.25 -25.37 -14.84
C SER A 274 28.54 -26.12 -15.22
N ALA A 275 29.53 -25.44 -15.80
CA ALA A 275 30.85 -26.00 -16.10
C ALA A 275 31.83 -25.92 -14.91
N GLY A 276 31.44 -25.25 -13.82
CA GLY A 276 32.28 -25.06 -12.64
C GLY A 276 33.16 -23.80 -12.68
N ASP A 277 33.02 -22.95 -13.70
CA ASP A 277 33.79 -21.71 -13.81
C ASP A 277 33.15 -20.58 -13.00
N GLU A 278 33.97 -19.83 -12.27
CA GLU A 278 33.56 -18.58 -11.64
C GLU A 278 33.25 -17.51 -12.70
N GLN A 279 32.11 -16.86 -12.56
CA GLN A 279 31.63 -15.79 -13.41
C GLN A 279 31.46 -14.52 -12.59
N VAL A 280 31.83 -13.38 -13.18
CA VAL A 280 31.60 -12.05 -12.62
C VAL A 280 30.95 -11.16 -13.67
N ARG A 281 29.85 -10.51 -13.29
CA ARG A 281 29.20 -9.46 -14.10
C ARG A 281 28.98 -8.21 -13.28
N TYR A 282 28.96 -7.08 -13.97
CA TYR A 282 28.69 -5.77 -13.40
C TYR A 282 27.44 -5.19 -14.05
N ASP A 283 26.59 -4.59 -13.23
CA ASP A 283 25.48 -3.73 -13.64
C ASP A 283 25.68 -2.36 -13.02
N THR A 284 25.51 -1.30 -13.81
CA THR A 284 25.83 0.06 -13.39
C THR A 284 24.74 1.01 -13.82
N ALA A 285 24.39 1.95 -12.95
CA ALA A 285 23.50 3.06 -13.26
C ALA A 285 24.04 4.33 -12.60
N GLN A 286 23.91 5.46 -13.28
CA GLN A 286 24.26 6.77 -12.75
C GLN A 286 23.39 7.86 -13.38
N ASP A 287 23.32 9.00 -12.71
CA ASP A 287 22.75 10.23 -13.23
C ASP A 287 23.78 11.35 -13.25
N GLY A 288 24.07 11.86 -14.45
CA GLY A 288 25.11 12.86 -14.62
C GLY A 288 26.49 12.34 -14.19
N GLU A 289 27.24 13.21 -13.53
CA GLU A 289 28.56 12.88 -12.97
C GLU A 289 28.39 12.28 -11.57
N ALA A 290 28.87 11.05 -11.38
CA ALA A 290 28.75 10.33 -10.12
C ALA A 290 29.56 11.00 -9.00
N THR A 291 28.89 11.52 -7.98
CA THR A 291 29.52 12.11 -6.79
C THR A 291 29.48 11.18 -5.58
N ARG A 292 28.52 10.24 -5.53
CA ARG A 292 28.37 9.26 -4.44
C ARG A 292 27.88 7.93 -4.99
N VAL A 293 28.80 6.97 -5.07
CA VAL A 293 28.55 5.62 -5.61
C VAL A 293 28.14 4.65 -4.50
N LYS A 294 27.04 3.94 -4.68
CA LYS A 294 26.67 2.77 -3.87
C LYS A 294 27.14 1.48 -4.55
N SER A 295 28.01 0.73 -3.90
CA SER A 295 28.45 -0.59 -4.38
C SER A 295 27.74 -1.72 -3.64
N LEU A 296 27.28 -2.73 -4.39
CA LEU A 296 26.64 -3.94 -3.88
C LEU A 296 27.26 -5.17 -4.53
N THR A 297 27.32 -6.28 -3.80
CA THR A 297 27.78 -7.58 -4.33
C THR A 297 26.74 -8.64 -4.01
N TYR A 298 26.39 -9.45 -5.01
CA TYR A 298 25.46 -10.57 -4.87
C TYR A 298 26.11 -11.85 -5.38
N ASP A 299 26.05 -12.90 -4.57
CA ASP A 299 26.51 -14.25 -4.92
C ASP A 299 25.36 -15.04 -5.59
N ARG A 300 24.93 -14.56 -6.76
CA ARG A 300 23.85 -15.16 -7.58
C ARG A 300 24.07 -14.89 -9.06
N ARG A 301 23.35 -15.64 -9.91
CA ARG A 301 23.38 -15.46 -11.37
C ARG A 301 22.95 -14.04 -11.77
N TYR A 302 23.56 -13.51 -12.82
CA TYR A 302 23.20 -12.21 -13.38
C TYR A 302 21.77 -12.26 -13.96
N PRO A 303 20.81 -11.47 -13.43
CA PRO A 303 19.42 -11.51 -13.87
C PRO A 303 19.17 -10.76 -15.19
N GLY A 304 20.19 -10.10 -15.74
CA GLY A 304 20.06 -9.11 -16.81
C GLY A 304 20.36 -7.69 -16.31
N PRO A 305 20.50 -6.72 -17.24
CA PRO A 305 20.76 -5.33 -16.89
C PRO A 305 19.53 -4.68 -16.24
N GLY A 306 19.73 -3.58 -15.51
CA GLY A 306 18.64 -2.72 -15.02
C GLY A 306 18.41 -2.80 -13.52
N GLY A 307 18.95 -3.81 -12.83
CA GLY A 307 18.89 -3.91 -11.37
C GLY A 307 19.54 -2.71 -10.68
N ALA A 308 20.69 -2.25 -11.19
CA ALA A 308 21.36 -1.04 -10.70
C ALA A 308 20.50 0.22 -10.91
N ARG A 309 19.81 0.34 -12.04
CA ARG A 309 18.91 1.47 -12.33
C ARG A 309 17.70 1.46 -11.40
N SER A 310 17.08 0.31 -11.19
CA SER A 310 15.98 0.12 -10.21
C SER A 310 16.39 0.53 -8.79
N ILE A 311 17.61 0.19 -8.35
CA ILE A 311 18.14 0.63 -7.05
C ILE A 311 18.35 2.14 -7.00
N LEU A 312 18.90 2.73 -8.06
CA LEU A 312 19.13 4.17 -8.16
C LEU A 312 17.82 4.96 -8.15
N ASP A 313 16.83 4.54 -8.93
CA ASP A 313 15.52 5.20 -9.01
C ASP A 313 14.80 5.19 -7.66
N ARG A 314 14.91 4.09 -6.89
CA ARG A 314 14.40 4.04 -5.51
C ARG A 314 15.13 4.97 -4.54
N ALA A 315 16.39 5.27 -4.78
CA ALA A 315 17.19 6.14 -3.92
C ALA A 315 16.95 7.63 -4.21
N ARG A 316 16.69 7.99 -5.48
CA ARG A 316 16.40 9.37 -5.89
C ARG A 316 15.22 9.96 -5.11
N GLY A 317 14.14 9.19 -5.02
CA GLY A 317 12.94 9.65 -4.31
C GLY A 317 13.11 9.82 -2.80
N ARG A 318 14.21 9.36 -2.20
CA ARG A 318 14.45 9.40 -0.75
C ARG A 318 15.35 10.55 -0.30
N GLY A 319 15.80 11.41 -1.21
CA GLY A 319 16.62 12.58 -0.86
C GLY A 319 15.90 13.60 0.02
N ARG A 320 14.56 13.64 -0.09
CA ARG A 320 13.63 14.42 0.72
C ARG A 320 12.44 13.54 1.07
N ILE A 321 12.05 13.50 2.34
CA ILE A 321 10.94 12.69 2.84
C ILE A 321 10.08 13.58 3.73
N GLU A 322 8.79 13.69 3.40
CA GLU A 322 7.79 14.22 4.33
C GLU A 322 7.24 13.07 5.17
N SER A 323 7.22 13.26 6.49
CA SER A 323 6.56 12.37 7.45
C SER A 323 5.38 13.10 8.09
N ILE A 324 4.17 12.63 7.78
CA ILE A 324 2.92 13.29 8.15
C ILE A 324 2.16 12.40 9.12
N LEU A 325 1.70 12.94 10.24
CA LEU A 325 0.79 12.30 11.17
C LEU A 325 -0.58 12.98 11.10
N SER A 326 -1.65 12.23 10.91
CA SER A 326 -3.02 12.76 10.84
C SER A 326 -4.01 11.82 11.53
N VAL A 327 -5.29 12.22 11.57
CA VAL A 327 -6.39 11.29 11.85
C VAL A 327 -6.39 10.18 10.79
N ALA A 328 -6.69 8.94 11.19
CA ALA A 328 -6.69 7.81 10.27
C ALA A 328 -7.70 7.98 9.12
N ASN A 329 -7.20 7.84 7.89
CA ASN A 329 -8.00 7.68 6.69
C ASN A 329 -7.83 6.23 6.17
N PRO A 330 -8.84 5.36 6.27
CA PRO A 330 -8.73 3.98 5.80
C PRO A 330 -8.43 3.85 4.30
N GLU A 331 -8.76 4.85 3.49
CA GLU A 331 -8.57 4.83 2.03
C GLU A 331 -7.16 5.22 1.58
N ALA A 332 -6.31 5.66 2.51
CA ALA A 332 -4.93 6.03 2.18
C ALA A 332 -4.13 4.80 1.73
N THR A 333 -3.41 4.87 0.63
CA THR A 333 -2.61 3.75 0.12
C THR A 333 -1.28 4.23 -0.45
N PRO A 334 -0.18 3.47 -0.30
CA PRO A 334 1.02 3.67 -1.09
C PRO A 334 0.69 3.76 -2.58
N GLY A 335 1.37 4.65 -3.29
CA GLY A 335 1.10 4.99 -4.68
C GLY A 335 0.14 6.16 -4.89
N GLN A 336 -0.57 6.66 -3.88
CA GLN A 336 -1.40 7.87 -4.06
C GLN A 336 -0.55 9.12 -4.28
N ALA A 337 -1.02 10.00 -5.18
CA ALA A 337 -0.50 11.36 -5.26
C ALA A 337 -0.67 12.04 -3.90
N LEU A 338 0.34 12.80 -3.49
CA LEU A 338 0.39 13.52 -2.23
C LEU A 338 0.54 15.01 -2.52
N THR A 339 -0.28 15.84 -1.88
CA THR A 339 -0.13 17.30 -1.87
C THR A 339 -0.05 17.76 -0.43
N VAL A 340 0.99 18.55 -0.11
CA VAL A 340 1.18 19.16 1.20
C VAL A 340 1.13 20.67 1.03
N ASN A 341 0.22 21.32 1.75
CA ASN A 341 0.02 22.76 1.72
C ASN A 341 0.21 23.34 3.14
N LEU A 342 1.27 24.12 3.34
CA LEU A 342 1.59 24.76 4.61
C LEU A 342 1.65 26.27 4.42
N ASP A 343 1.10 27.04 5.35
CA ASP A 343 0.97 28.49 5.22
C ASP A 343 2.31 29.22 4.99
N ASP A 344 3.43 28.66 5.47
CA ASP A 344 4.78 29.25 5.40
C ASP A 344 5.76 28.45 4.52
N ALA A 345 5.29 27.51 3.70
CA ALA A 345 6.15 26.72 2.80
C ALA A 345 5.54 26.59 1.40
N PRO A 346 6.36 26.44 0.34
CA PRO A 346 5.85 26.14 -0.99
C PRO A 346 4.97 24.87 -0.97
N ILE A 347 3.94 24.84 -1.80
CA ILE A 347 3.14 23.63 -1.98
C ILE A 347 4.05 22.52 -2.49
N GLN A 348 4.03 21.39 -1.82
CA GLN A 348 4.81 20.23 -2.25
C GLN A 348 3.87 19.20 -2.85
N THR A 349 4.30 18.59 -3.95
CA THR A 349 3.61 17.43 -4.53
C THR A 349 4.57 16.25 -4.61
N GLY A 350 4.07 15.05 -4.38
CA GLY A 350 4.86 13.83 -4.41
C GLY A 350 4.00 12.57 -4.44
N ILE A 351 4.57 11.44 -4.04
CA ILE A 351 3.88 10.15 -3.98
C ILE A 351 3.98 9.57 -2.58
N THR A 352 2.88 9.01 -2.09
CA THR A 352 2.79 8.28 -0.83
C THR A 352 3.55 6.95 -0.96
N THR A 353 4.55 6.70 -0.11
CA THR A 353 5.33 5.44 -0.12
C THR A 353 4.94 4.47 0.98
N ASN A 354 4.56 5.04 2.13
CA ASN A 354 4.23 4.30 3.32
C ASN A 354 2.95 4.89 3.92
N VAL A 355 2.04 4.02 4.32
CA VAL A 355 0.89 4.37 5.13
C VAL A 355 0.84 3.42 6.30
N SER A 356 0.79 3.95 7.52
CA SER A 356 0.64 3.15 8.72
C SER A 356 -0.51 3.67 9.58
N TRP A 357 -1.37 2.77 10.06
CA TRP A 357 -2.46 3.09 10.97
C TRP A 357 -2.19 2.52 12.35
N ASN A 358 -2.33 3.34 13.38
CA ASN A 358 -2.27 2.93 14.78
C ASN A 358 -3.68 2.92 15.38
N PHE A 359 -4.13 1.73 15.81
CA PHE A 359 -5.50 1.52 16.29
C PHE A 359 -5.76 2.12 17.67
N GLY A 360 -4.72 2.21 18.52
CA GLY A 360 -4.86 2.78 19.86
C GLY A 360 -4.90 4.30 19.86
N ALA A 361 -4.34 4.94 18.82
CA ALA A 361 -4.26 6.40 18.70
C ALA A 361 -5.24 6.99 17.68
N ASP A 362 -5.98 6.16 16.93
CA ASP A 362 -6.83 6.61 15.81
C ASP A 362 -6.07 7.46 14.78
N GLU A 363 -4.78 7.15 14.61
CA GLU A 363 -3.82 7.93 13.84
C GLU A 363 -3.32 7.19 12.63
N MET A 364 -3.02 7.95 11.58
CA MET A 364 -2.32 7.49 10.40
C MET A 364 -1.01 8.26 10.26
N ARG A 365 0.06 7.54 9.94
CA ARG A 365 1.32 8.12 9.47
C ARG A 365 1.47 7.86 7.97
N VAL A 366 1.80 8.90 7.24
CA VAL A 366 2.13 8.85 5.82
C VAL A 366 3.59 9.26 5.64
N ARG A 367 4.33 8.53 4.80
CA ARG A 367 5.64 8.98 4.28
C ARG A 367 5.57 9.15 2.78
N SER A 368 6.35 10.09 2.27
CA SER A 368 6.39 10.41 0.85
C SER A 368 7.73 10.08 0.19
N ARG A 369 7.75 10.22 -1.13
CA ARG A 369 8.94 10.34 -1.97
C ARG A 369 8.67 11.25 -3.15
N ASP A 370 9.72 11.54 -3.90
CA ASP A 370 9.67 12.32 -5.15
C ASP A 370 8.95 13.66 -4.96
N LEU A 371 9.21 14.29 -3.81
CA LEU A 371 8.67 15.59 -3.49
C LEU A 371 9.28 16.65 -4.39
N THR A 372 8.44 17.44 -5.03
CA THR A 372 8.84 18.65 -5.75
C THR A 372 8.14 19.86 -5.18
N ASP A 373 8.89 20.95 -5.04
CA ASP A 373 8.29 22.27 -4.81
C ASP A 373 7.46 22.62 -6.05
N THR A 374 6.19 22.86 -5.84
CA THR A 374 5.19 23.08 -6.88
C THR A 374 4.79 24.54 -6.80
N PRO A 375 5.12 25.37 -7.81
CA PRO A 375 4.64 26.75 -7.86
C PRO A 375 3.12 26.80 -7.75
N GLU A 376 2.58 27.84 -7.12
CA GLU A 376 1.12 28.00 -6.97
C GLU A 376 0.39 28.03 -8.31
N SER A 377 1.06 28.46 -9.39
CA SER A 377 0.53 28.46 -10.76
C SER A 377 0.63 27.10 -11.50
N ALA A 378 1.15 26.05 -10.86
CA ALA A 378 1.31 24.75 -11.53
C ALA A 378 -0.04 24.10 -11.86
N TRP A 379 -0.15 23.53 -13.06
CA TRP A 379 -1.38 22.90 -13.56
C TRP A 379 -1.94 21.80 -12.64
N VAL A 380 -1.08 21.12 -11.87
CA VAL A 380 -1.49 20.08 -10.92
C VAL A 380 -2.34 20.63 -9.76
N LEU A 381 -2.29 21.94 -9.53
CA LEU A 381 -3.06 22.66 -8.52
C LEU A 381 -4.31 23.35 -9.11
N MET A 382 -4.58 23.16 -10.41
CA MET A 382 -5.69 23.81 -11.09
C MET A 382 -7.04 23.39 -10.47
N PRO A 383 -8.01 24.32 -10.32
CA PRO A 383 -9.31 24.00 -9.74
C PRO A 383 -10.03 22.85 -10.46
N LEU A 384 -10.77 22.05 -9.68
CA LEU A 384 -11.63 20.98 -10.22
C LEU A 384 -12.63 21.55 -11.23
N GLY A 385 -12.55 21.10 -12.48
CA GLY A 385 -13.44 21.51 -13.56
C GLY A 385 -12.74 22.13 -14.76
N TRP A 386 -11.45 22.47 -14.64
CA TRP A 386 -10.62 22.88 -15.76
C TRP A 386 -9.86 21.67 -16.31
N ALA A 387 -9.78 21.57 -17.63
CA ALA A 387 -8.98 20.61 -18.36
C ALA A 387 -7.75 21.30 -18.98
N TRP A 388 -6.74 20.50 -19.34
CA TRP A 388 -5.59 21.01 -20.10
C TRP A 388 -6.01 21.74 -21.38
N GLU A 389 -7.11 21.30 -21.98
CA GLU A 389 -7.71 21.85 -23.20
C GLU A 389 -8.29 23.25 -23.01
N ASP A 390 -8.55 23.66 -21.77
CA ASP A 390 -9.07 25.00 -21.44
C ASP A 390 -7.97 26.06 -21.37
N ILE A 391 -6.69 25.66 -21.46
CA ILE A 391 -5.55 26.57 -21.51
C ILE A 391 -5.38 27.08 -22.95
N PRO A 392 -5.43 28.41 -23.20
CA PRO A 392 -5.24 28.95 -24.55
C PRO A 392 -3.91 28.50 -25.17
N GLU A 393 -3.95 28.08 -26.44
CA GLU A 393 -2.74 27.72 -27.17
C GLU A 393 -1.73 28.88 -27.17
N GLY A 394 -0.51 28.59 -26.70
CA GLY A 394 0.60 29.55 -26.69
C GLY A 394 0.74 30.38 -25.41
N MET A 395 -0.16 30.23 -24.44
CA MET A 395 -0.01 30.83 -23.11
C MET A 395 0.98 30.00 -22.29
N SER A 396 2.01 30.65 -21.71
CA SER A 396 2.90 29.94 -20.77
C SER A 396 2.26 29.85 -19.39
N TRP A 397 2.63 28.83 -18.63
CA TRP A 397 1.99 28.50 -17.34
C TRP A 397 2.19 29.59 -16.27
N ASP A 398 3.26 30.37 -16.39
CA ASP A 398 3.60 31.51 -15.55
C ASP A 398 2.81 32.79 -15.91
N GLU A 399 2.07 32.79 -17.02
CA GLU A 399 1.19 33.89 -17.45
C GLU A 399 -0.28 33.66 -17.02
N LEU A 400 -0.61 32.49 -16.48
CA LEU A 400 -1.95 32.14 -15.99
C LEU A 400 -2.17 32.63 -14.55
N GLU A 401 -2.86 33.77 -14.42
CA GLU A 401 -3.39 34.22 -13.14
C GLU A 401 -4.76 33.57 -12.89
N TRP A 402 -4.79 32.58 -12.00
CA TRP A 402 -6.03 31.96 -11.51
C TRP A 402 -6.65 32.89 -10.47
N THR A 403 -7.46 33.87 -10.89
CA THR A 403 -8.26 34.66 -9.95
C THR A 403 -9.35 33.76 -9.39
N ASN A 404 -9.23 33.36 -8.11
CA ASN A 404 -10.31 32.71 -7.37
C ASN A 404 -11.45 33.73 -7.16
N GLU A 405 -12.32 33.91 -8.16
CA GLU A 405 -13.47 34.83 -8.10
C GLU A 405 -14.57 34.41 -7.09
N GLU A 406 -14.34 33.41 -6.23
CA GLU A 406 -15.34 32.94 -5.25
C GLU A 406 -15.35 33.69 -3.90
N GLU A 407 -14.50 34.70 -3.66
CA GLU A 407 -14.51 35.45 -2.38
C GLU A 407 -15.41 36.70 -2.32
N GLU A 408 -16.19 37.05 -3.37
CA GLU A 408 -17.09 38.23 -3.35
C GLU A 408 -18.61 37.92 -3.29
N GLY A 409 -19.02 36.76 -2.74
CA GLY A 409 -20.44 36.34 -2.60
C GLY A 409 -20.99 36.29 -1.19
#